data_AF-A0A2S7KYZ3-F1
#
_entry.id   AF-A0A2S7KYZ3-F1
#
_cell.length_a   1.000
_cell.length_b   1.000
_cell.length_c   1.000
_cell.angle_alpha   90.00
_cell.angle_beta   90.00
_cell.angle_gamma   90.00
#
_symmetry.space_group_name_H-M   'P 1'
#
loop_
_entity.id
_entity.type
_entity.pdbx_description
1 polymer ?
#
loop_
_entity_poly.entity_id
_entity_poly.type
_entity_poly.pdbx_seq_one_letter_code
_entity_poly.pdbx_strand_id
1 'polypeptide(L)'
;MPFDPKSAKKAGKKSKRGPAKKEGPSIKEKMELLYEKVLDDLLINQEKLTKTERVKVFVTLSNYIFPKTKSVRDKFTLEQLKEKNEDHFNQDPDPTK
;
A
#
# COMPACT_ATOMS: atom_id res chain seq x y z
N MET A 1 -23.36 -1.59 34.63
CA MET A 1 -22.01 -1.25 35.15
C MET A 1 -21.19 -0.62 34.02
N PRO A 2 -20.41 0.44 34.26
CA PRO A 2 -19.59 1.09 33.24
C PRO A 2 -18.38 0.23 32.84
N PHE A 3 -18.01 0.26 31.55
CA PHE A 3 -16.81 -0.41 31.04
C PHE A 3 -15.61 0.52 31.13
N ASP A 4 -14.90 0.45 32.25
CA ASP A 4 -13.69 1.25 32.49
C ASP A 4 -12.41 0.52 32.09
N PRO A 5 -11.29 1.23 31.81
CA PRO A 5 -10.01 0.61 31.49
C PRO A 5 -9.51 -0.39 32.56
N LYS A 6 -9.85 -0.17 33.83
CA LYS A 6 -9.56 -1.10 34.94
C LYS A 6 -10.34 -2.41 34.79
N SER A 7 -11.61 -2.33 34.38
CA SER A 7 -12.48 -3.48 34.12
C SER A 7 -12.02 -4.25 32.88
N ALA A 8 -11.61 -3.56 31.81
CA ALA A 8 -11.05 -4.16 30.61
C ALA A 8 -9.77 -4.97 30.90
N LYS A 9 -8.82 -4.42 31.67
CA LYS A 9 -7.60 -5.12 32.07
C LYS A 9 -7.88 -6.35 32.95
N LYS A 10 -8.83 -6.25 33.89
CA LYS A 10 -9.25 -7.40 34.72
C LYS A 10 -9.88 -8.51 33.87
N ALA A 11 -10.70 -8.16 32.88
CA ALA A 11 -11.29 -9.11 31.94
C ALA A 11 -10.22 -9.78 31.06
N GLY A 12 -9.25 -9.01 30.55
CA GLY A 12 -8.12 -9.54 29.78
C GLY A 12 -7.24 -10.51 30.58
N LYS A 13 -7.02 -10.25 31.88
CA LYS A 13 -6.29 -11.20 32.76
C LYS A 13 -7.08 -12.47 33.08
N LYS A 14 -8.41 -12.38 33.18
CA LYS A 14 -9.30 -13.54 33.39
C LYS A 14 -9.55 -14.35 32.11
N SER A 15 -9.27 -13.76 30.96
CA SER A 15 -9.46 -14.41 29.66
C SER A 15 -8.56 -15.65 29.55
N LYS A 16 -9.14 -16.77 29.10
CA LYS A 16 -8.39 -17.98 28.71
C LYS A 16 -7.63 -17.80 27.39
N ARG A 17 -7.86 -16.70 26.68
CA ARG A 17 -7.11 -16.34 25.46
C ARG A 17 -5.71 -15.91 25.89
N GLY A 18 -4.68 -16.51 25.29
CA GLY A 18 -3.30 -16.08 25.46
C GLY A 18 -3.07 -14.64 24.96
N PRO A 19 -1.86 -14.08 25.19
CA PRO A 19 -1.50 -12.79 24.61
C PRO A 19 -1.77 -12.79 23.10
N ALA A 20 -2.25 -11.65 22.58
CA ALA A 20 -2.39 -11.47 21.13
C ALA A 20 -1.04 -11.82 20.49
N LYS A 21 -1.07 -12.67 19.46
CA LYS A 21 0.14 -12.98 18.69
C LYS A 21 0.66 -11.63 18.19
N LYS A 22 1.82 -11.22 18.70
CA LYS A 22 2.62 -10.20 18.04
C LYS A 22 3.11 -10.91 16.78
N GLU A 23 2.33 -10.82 15.71
CA GLU A 23 2.81 -11.24 14.40
C GLU A 23 4.01 -10.34 14.13
N GLY A 24 5.20 -10.89 14.37
CA GLY A 24 6.41 -10.26 13.88
C GLY A 24 6.25 -10.06 12.37
N PRO A 25 6.97 -9.09 11.79
CA PRO A 25 6.77 -8.74 10.40
C PRO A 25 6.84 -9.99 9.53
N SER A 26 5.88 -10.09 8.61
CA SER A 26 5.81 -11.22 7.69
C SER A 26 7.12 -11.31 6.89
N ILE A 27 7.44 -12.49 6.35
CA ILE A 27 8.67 -12.66 5.55
C ILE A 27 8.73 -11.63 4.41
N LYS A 28 7.57 -11.27 3.84
CA LYS A 28 7.43 -10.24 2.82
C LYS A 28 7.81 -8.85 3.34
N GLU A 29 7.26 -8.42 4.47
CA GLU A 29 7.61 -7.13 5.10
C GLU A 29 9.09 -7.06 5.46
N LYS A 30 9.67 -8.17 5.94
CA LYS A 30 11.11 -8.24 6.22
C LYS A 30 11.95 -8.05 4.96
N MET A 31 11.51 -8.60 3.83
CA MET A 31 12.17 -8.38 2.53
C MET A 31 12.03 -6.92 2.09
N GLU A 32 10.84 -6.33 2.16
CA GLU A 32 10.60 -4.93 1.82
C GLU A 32 11.50 -3.98 2.64
N LEU A 33 11.54 -4.17 3.96
CA LEU A 33 12.41 -3.40 4.86
C LEU A 33 13.91 -3.58 4.55
N LEU A 34 14.33 -4.78 4.12
CA LEU A 34 15.70 -5.03 3.71
C LEU A 34 16.03 -4.32 2.41
N TYR A 35 15.10 -4.35 1.44
CA TYR A 35 15.24 -3.63 0.18
C TYR A 35 15.37 -2.12 0.40
N GLU A 36 14.51 -1.52 1.23
CA GLU A 36 14.59 -0.09 1.55
C GLU A 36 15.94 0.31 2.13
N LYS A 37 16.42 -0.42 3.14
CA LYS A 37 17.71 -0.14 3.79
C LYS A 37 18.89 -0.22 2.83
N VAL A 38 18.93 -1.27 2.01
CA VAL A 38 20.01 -1.45 1.04
C VAL A 38 19.97 -0.35 -0.02
N LEU A 39 18.78 0.05 -0.47
CA LEU A 39 18.64 1.15 -1.41
C LEU A 39 19.10 2.48 -0.80
N ASP A 40 18.75 2.78 0.46
CA ASP A 40 19.21 3.97 1.17
C ASP A 40 20.74 4.01 1.28
N ASP A 41 21.37 2.89 1.65
CA ASP A 41 22.83 2.78 1.73
C ASP A 41 23.51 3.01 0.37
N LEU A 42 22.92 2.49 -0.71
CA LEU A 42 23.43 2.69 -2.08
C LEU A 42 23.25 4.15 -2.52
N LEU A 43 22.16 4.81 -2.12
CA LEU A 43 21.90 6.22 -2.44
C LEU A 43 22.82 7.15 -1.66
N ILE A 44 23.14 6.85 -0.40
CA ILE A 44 24.08 7.64 0.41
C ILE A 44 25.52 7.49 -0.11
N ASN A 45 25.89 6.29 -0.57
CA ASN A 45 27.24 5.99 -1.04
C ASN A 45 27.43 6.13 -2.56
N GLN A 46 26.61 6.95 -3.24
CA GLN A 46 26.65 7.12 -4.70
C GLN A 46 28.04 7.44 -5.26
N GLU A 47 28.84 8.24 -4.55
CA GLU A 47 30.17 8.62 -4.98
C GLU A 47 31.15 7.43 -5.05
N LYS A 48 30.95 6.42 -4.20
CA LYS A 48 31.77 5.21 -4.13
C LYS A 48 31.35 4.15 -5.15
N LEU A 49 30.15 4.26 -5.71
CA LEU A 49 29.66 3.33 -6.75
C LEU A 49 30.37 3.59 -8.08
N THR A 50 30.73 2.49 -8.73
CA THR A 50 31.21 2.50 -10.12
C THR A 50 30.09 2.93 -11.08
N LYS A 51 30.46 3.47 -12.26
CA LYS A 51 29.47 3.95 -13.24
C LYS A 51 28.46 2.85 -13.64
N THR A 52 28.90 1.60 -13.72
CA THR A 52 28.05 0.45 -14.05
C THR A 52 27.05 0.11 -12.95
N GLU A 53 27.46 0.20 -11.68
CA GLU A 53 26.58 0.00 -10.53
C GLU A 53 25.52 1.11 -10.44
N ARG A 54 25.90 2.38 -10.69
CA ARG A 54 24.93 3.49 -10.76
C ARG A 54 23.88 3.26 -11.83
N VAL A 55 24.29 2.80 -13.01
CA VAL A 55 23.37 2.45 -14.10
C VAL A 55 22.44 1.30 -13.68
N LYS A 56 22.95 0.26 -13.00
CA LYS A 56 22.11 -0.84 -12.49
C LYS A 56 21.08 -0.35 -11.48
N VAL A 57 21.48 0.46 -10.49
CA VAL A 57 20.56 1.04 -9.49
C VAL A 57 19.50 1.90 -10.15
N PHE A 58 19.89 2.73 -11.13
CA PHE A 58 18.95 3.54 -11.90
C PHE A 58 17.92 2.69 -12.66
N VAL A 59 18.35 1.61 -13.32
CA VAL A 59 17.45 0.69 -14.04
C VAL A 59 16.53 -0.07 -13.10
N THR A 60 17.00 -0.52 -11.94
CA THR A 60 16.16 -1.22 -10.97
C THR A 60 15.12 -0.30 -10.34
N LEU A 61 15.51 0.93 -9.98
CA LEU A 61 14.61 1.94 -9.43
C LEU A 61 13.62 2.46 -10.47
N SER A 62 14.06 2.69 -11.71
CA SER A 62 13.16 3.17 -12.77
C SER A 62 12.06 2.15 -13.06
N ASN A 63 12.35 0.85 -12.97
CA ASN A 63 11.33 -0.20 -13.11
C ASN A 63 10.31 -0.25 -11.96
N TYR A 64 10.68 0.27 -10.78
CA TYR A 64 9.82 0.30 -9.60
C TYR A 64 9.00 1.59 -9.52
N ILE A 65 9.61 2.73 -9.88
CA ILE A 65 9.00 4.06 -9.86
C ILE A 65 8.14 4.29 -11.10
N PHE A 66 8.66 3.93 -12.28
CA PHE A 66 7.92 4.07 -13.52
C PHE A 66 7.20 2.75 -13.82
N PRO A 67 5.87 2.73 -13.75
CA PRO A 67 5.13 1.52 -14.04
C PRO A 67 5.35 1.17 -15.51
N LYS A 68 5.86 -0.05 -15.79
CA LYS A 68 6.14 -0.53 -17.16
C LYS A 68 4.88 -0.62 -18.03
N THR A 69 3.72 -0.65 -17.40
CA THR A 69 2.38 -0.63 -17.99
C THR A 69 1.61 0.52 -17.35
N LYS A 70 0.68 1.15 -18.07
CA LYS A 70 -0.12 2.29 -17.55
C LYS A 70 -0.58 1.98 -16.11
N SER A 71 -0.31 2.89 -15.17
CA SER A 71 -0.74 2.76 -13.78
C SER A 71 -2.20 2.32 -13.74
N VAL A 72 -2.53 1.36 -12.89
CA VAL A 72 -3.92 1.08 -12.53
C VAL A 72 -4.55 2.44 -12.22
N ARG A 73 -5.58 2.81 -13.00
CA ARG A 73 -6.19 4.14 -12.94
C ARG A 73 -6.53 4.46 -11.48
N ASP A 74 -6.09 5.62 -11.01
CA ASP A 74 -6.41 6.12 -9.66
C ASP A 74 -7.92 6.00 -9.40
N LYS A 75 -8.31 5.82 -8.14
CA LYS A 75 -9.74 5.68 -7.75
C LYS A 75 -10.61 6.78 -8.37
N PHE A 76 -10.07 8.01 -8.44
CA PHE A 76 -10.68 9.15 -9.10
C PHE A 76 -10.92 8.97 -10.61
N THR A 77 -9.94 8.41 -11.35
CA THR A 77 -10.11 8.14 -12.78
C THR A 77 -11.00 6.93 -13.04
N LEU A 78 -11.08 5.98 -12.11
CA LEU A 78 -12.06 4.89 -12.15
C LEU A 78 -13.49 5.39 -11.88
N GLU A 79 -13.67 6.34 -10.94
CA GLU A 79 -14.96 6.97 -10.64
C GLU A 79 -15.48 7.76 -11.84
N GLN A 80 -14.66 8.62 -12.47
CA GLN A 80 -15.05 9.36 -13.69
C GLN A 80 -15.42 8.44 -14.86
N LEU A 81 -14.78 7.26 -14.96
CA LEU A 81 -15.13 6.27 -15.97
C LEU A 81 -16.42 5.53 -15.65
N LYS A 82 -16.73 5.29 -14.37
CA LYS A 82 -18.02 4.73 -13.97
C LYS A 82 -19.16 5.71 -14.25
N GLU A 83 -18.98 6.97 -13.87
CA GLU A 83 -19.94 8.06 -14.11
C GLU A 83 -20.27 8.19 -15.61
N LYS A 84 -19.24 8.18 -16.48
CA LYS A 84 -19.43 8.17 -17.95
C LYS A 84 -20.09 6.91 -18.50
N ASN A 85 -19.98 5.76 -17.83
CA ASN A 85 -20.66 4.53 -18.24
C ASN A 85 -22.11 4.47 -17.73
N GLU A 86 -22.42 5.16 -16.63
CA GLU A 86 -23.77 5.24 -16.04
C GLU A 86 -24.69 6.15 -16.86
N ASP A 87 -24.16 7.20 -17.50
CA ASP A 87 -24.91 8.11 -18.39
C ASP A 87 -25.57 7.40 -19.60
N HIS A 88 -25.11 6.21 -19.98
CA HIS A 88 -25.71 5.41 -21.04
C HIS A 88 -27.04 4.73 -20.65
N PHE A 89 -27.42 4.76 -19.36
CA PHE A 89 -28.65 4.18 -18.81
C PHE A 89 -29.59 5.23 -18.19
N ASN A 90 -29.52 6.49 -18.62
CA ASN A 90 -30.52 7.48 -18.27
C ASN A 90 -31.88 7.06 -18.88
N GLN A 91 -32.74 6.45 -18.05
CA GLN A 91 -34.14 6.18 -18.32
C GLN A 91 -34.97 7.47 -18.24
N ASP A 92 -34.47 8.56 -18.83
CA ASP A 92 -35.26 9.77 -18.92
C ASP A 92 -36.43 9.49 -19.89
N PRO A 93 -37.68 9.75 -19.46
CA PRO A 93 -38.83 9.48 -20.30
C PRO A 93 -38.78 10.38 -21.53
N ASP A 94 -39.00 9.77 -22.69
CA ASP A 94 -39.05 10.45 -23.99
C ASP A 94 -40.02 11.65 -23.91
N PRO A 95 -39.57 12.89 -24.21
CA PRO A 95 -40.35 14.12 -24.00
C PRO A 95 -41.52 14.27 -24.97
N THR A 96 -41.77 13.25 -25.80
CA THR A 96 -42.90 13.18 -26.71
C THR A 96 -44.09 12.39 -26.15
N LYS A 97 -44.06 12.06 -24.85
CA LYS A 97 -45.28 11.99 -24.02
C LYS A 97 -45.60 13.35 -23.41
#